data_AF-A0A957UXU5-F1
#
_entry.id   AF-A0A957UXU5-F1
#
_cell.length_a   1.000
_cell.length_b   1.000
_cell.length_c   1.000
_cell.angle_alpha   90.00
_cell.angle_beta   90.00
_cell.angle_gamma   90.00
#
_symmetry.space_group_name_H-M   'P 1'
#
loop_
_entity.id
_entity.type
_entity.pdbx_description
1 polymer ?
#
loop_
_entity_poly.entity_id
_entity_poly.type
_entity_poly.pdbx_seq_one_letter_code
_entity_poly.pdbx_strand_id
1 'polypeptide(L)'
;TYQNFRAPGKASNWKRSNFTGAVVLTKVRFVGLAYTRPVINLPYDDPRLPAVQVTLPGAQTISLAFDAATFHDDWSGSIECRFDTEHAAQIQATLAGRQPA
;
A
#
# COMPACT_ATOMS: atom_id res chain seq x y z
N THR A 1 0.17 9.48 2.09
CA THR A 1 1.26 10.31 2.63
C THR A 1 2.54 9.94 1.92
N TYR A 2 3.32 10.94 1.51
CA TYR A 2 4.68 10.77 1.01
C TYR A 2 5.65 11.31 2.05
N GLN A 3 6.74 10.60 2.30
CA GLN A 3 7.85 11.07 3.14
C GLN A 3 9.17 10.91 2.37
N ASN A 4 9.92 12.00 2.26
CA ASN A 4 11.18 12.08 1.51
C ASN A 4 11.08 11.52 0.09
N PHE A 5 9.91 11.65 -0.55
CA PHE A 5 9.62 11.04 -1.84
C PHE A 5 10.33 11.78 -2.97
N ARG A 6 10.98 11.04 -3.87
CA ARG A 6 11.58 11.55 -5.10
C ARG A 6 11.26 10.61 -6.26
N ALA A 7 10.90 11.19 -7.39
CA ALA A 7 10.73 10.54 -8.68
C ALA A 7 11.16 11.53 -9.77
N PRO A 8 11.45 11.08 -11.01
CA PRO A 8 11.75 11.97 -12.12
C PRO A 8 10.68 13.06 -12.28
N GLY A 9 11.09 14.33 -12.16
CA GLY A 9 10.19 15.48 -12.28
C GLY A 9 9.29 15.77 -11.08
N LYS A 10 9.40 15.01 -9.97
CA LYS A 10 8.56 15.21 -8.77
C LYS A 10 9.30 14.86 -7.48
N ALA A 11 9.40 15.82 -6.57
CA ALA A 11 9.94 15.59 -5.23
C ALA A 11 9.02 16.16 -4.15
N SER A 12 9.02 15.54 -2.97
CA SER A 12 8.23 15.98 -1.83
C SER A 12 8.82 15.45 -0.53
N ASN A 13 9.33 16.34 0.33
CA ASN A 13 9.81 15.95 1.67
C ASN A 13 8.68 15.42 2.55
N TRP A 14 7.51 16.05 2.51
CA TRP A 14 6.31 15.55 3.16
C TRP A 14 5.06 16.02 2.43
N LYS A 15 4.16 15.10 2.11
CA LYS A 15 2.87 15.44 1.52
C LYS A 15 1.80 14.48 1.97
N ARG A 16 0.76 15.01 2.61
CA ARG A 16 -0.47 14.27 2.91
C ARG A 16 -1.58 14.77 2.00
N SER A 17 -2.36 13.84 1.46
CA SER A 17 -3.52 14.15 0.62
C SER A 17 -4.61 13.15 0.95
N ASN A 18 -5.83 13.65 1.08
CA ASN A 18 -7.01 12.80 1.20
C ASN A 18 -7.39 12.27 -0.18
N PHE A 19 -8.00 11.09 -0.20
CA PHE A 19 -8.48 10.46 -1.43
C PHE A 19 -9.63 9.52 -1.08
N THR A 20 -10.46 9.20 -2.07
CA THR A 20 -11.37 8.06 -2.02
C THR A 20 -10.69 6.91 -2.74
N GLY A 21 -10.73 5.72 -2.16
CA GLY A 21 -10.03 4.56 -2.70
C GLY A 21 -10.69 3.26 -2.31
N ALA A 22 -10.09 2.16 -2.73
CA ALA A 22 -10.56 0.82 -2.43
C ALA A 22 -9.39 -0.12 -2.16
N VAL A 23 -9.61 -1.09 -1.29
CA VAL A 23 -8.70 -2.22 -1.07
C VAL A 23 -9.42 -3.47 -1.55
N VAL A 24 -8.79 -4.23 -2.44
CA VAL A 24 -9.40 -5.38 -3.11
C VAL A 24 -8.50 -6.59 -2.93
N LEU A 25 -9.08 -7.65 -2.38
CA LEU A 25 -8.44 -8.97 -2.26
C LEU A 25 -9.18 -9.93 -3.19
N THR A 26 -8.46 -10.46 -4.17
CA THR A 26 -8.98 -11.48 -5.09
C THR A 26 -8.42 -12.84 -4.71
N LYS A 27 -8.71 -13.91 -5.44
CA LYS A 27 -8.08 -15.22 -5.18
C LYS A 27 -6.56 -15.22 -5.45
N VAL A 28 -6.07 -14.30 -6.27
CA VAL A 28 -4.70 -14.34 -6.81
C VAL A 28 -3.88 -13.08 -6.55
N ARG A 29 -4.51 -11.96 -6.19
CA ARG A 29 -3.86 -10.64 -6.09
C ARG A 29 -4.43 -9.77 -4.98
N PHE A 30 -3.57 -8.92 -4.45
CA PHE A 30 -3.87 -7.81 -3.56
C PHE A 30 -3.75 -6.47 -4.31
N VAL A 31 -4.77 -5.63 -4.23
CA VAL A 31 -4.82 -4.33 -4.93
C VAL A 31 -5.25 -3.23 -3.97
N GLY A 32 -4.51 -2.12 -3.96
CA GLY A 32 -4.90 -0.87 -3.30
C GLY A 32 -5.03 0.24 -4.33
N LEU A 33 -6.22 0.83 -4.45
CA LEU A 33 -6.55 1.89 -5.40
C LEU A 33 -6.64 3.25 -4.69
N ALA A 34 -5.97 4.26 -5.21
CA ALA A 34 -6.26 5.66 -4.89
C ALA A 34 -7.00 6.29 -6.09
N TYR A 35 -8.25 6.68 -5.87
CA TYR A 35 -9.21 6.97 -6.95
C TYR A 35 -9.32 5.74 -7.87
N THR A 36 -9.04 5.91 -9.16
CA THR A 36 -9.01 4.83 -10.17
C THR A 36 -7.61 4.28 -10.41
N ARG A 37 -6.58 4.78 -9.73
CA ARG A 37 -5.17 4.42 -9.99
C ARG A 37 -4.66 3.42 -8.95
N PRO A 38 -4.08 2.28 -9.37
CA PRO A 38 -3.46 1.36 -8.44
C PRO A 38 -2.21 1.98 -7.82
N VAL A 39 -2.17 1.99 -6.49
CA VAL A 39 -0.97 2.29 -5.72
C VAL A 39 -0.21 1.00 -5.42
N ILE A 40 -0.93 -0.10 -5.22
CA ILE A 40 -0.38 -1.46 -5.12
C ILE A 40 -1.25 -2.36 -6.00
N ASN A 41 -0.62 -3.26 -6.76
CA ASN A 41 -1.31 -4.31 -7.52
C ASN A 41 -0.39 -5.52 -7.67
N LEU A 42 -0.37 -6.38 -6.66
CA LEU A 42 0.59 -7.49 -6.56
C LEU A 42 -0.12 -8.84 -6.51
N PRO A 43 0.33 -9.81 -7.31
CA PRO A 43 0.09 -11.22 -7.04
C PRO A 43 0.57 -11.65 -5.65
N TYR A 44 -0.02 -12.70 -5.09
CA TYR A 44 0.38 -13.22 -3.77
C TYR A 44 1.77 -13.88 -3.77
N ASP A 45 2.22 -14.36 -4.93
CA ASP A 45 3.55 -14.93 -5.18
C ASP A 45 4.60 -13.89 -5.59
N ASP A 46 4.23 -12.60 -5.66
CA ASP A 46 5.17 -11.54 -6.00
C ASP A 46 6.16 -11.31 -4.83
N PRO A 47 7.48 -11.39 -5.06
CA PRO A 47 8.48 -11.27 -4.01
C PRO A 47 8.52 -9.88 -3.36
N ARG A 48 7.85 -8.87 -3.94
CA ARG A 48 7.75 -7.53 -3.36
C ARG A 48 6.60 -7.40 -2.38
N LEU A 49 5.66 -8.36 -2.32
CA LEU A 49 4.52 -8.29 -1.40
C LEU A 49 4.96 -8.19 0.07
N PRO A 50 5.97 -8.94 0.56
CA PRO A 50 6.50 -8.78 1.92
C PRO A 50 7.10 -7.40 2.22
N ALA A 51 7.52 -6.63 1.21
CA ALA A 51 8.02 -5.28 1.39
C ALA A 51 6.89 -4.25 1.65
N VAL A 52 5.63 -4.64 1.44
CA VAL A 52 4.47 -3.84 1.82
C VAL A 52 4.13 -4.10 3.29
N GLN A 53 4.37 -3.12 4.14
CA GLN A 53 3.97 -3.14 5.54
C GLN A 53 2.46 -2.88 5.64
N VAL A 54 1.74 -3.88 6.13
CA VAL A 54 0.27 -3.80 6.33
C VAL A 54 -0.04 -3.79 7.81
N THR A 55 -0.48 -2.63 8.31
CA THR A 55 -0.73 -2.40 9.74
C THR A 55 -2.14 -1.88 9.99
N LEU A 56 -2.59 -1.98 11.24
CA LEU A 56 -3.89 -1.48 11.71
C LEU A 56 -3.67 -0.34 12.70
N PRO A 57 -3.45 0.90 12.25
CA PRO A 57 -3.29 2.04 13.16
C PRO A 57 -4.55 2.35 13.98
N GLY A 58 -5.70 1.78 13.60
CA GLY A 58 -6.96 1.85 14.35
C GLY A 58 -7.89 0.70 13.96
N ALA A 59 -8.99 0.51 14.70
CA ALA A 59 -9.90 -0.62 14.51
C ALA A 59 -10.54 -0.67 13.10
N GLN A 60 -10.73 0.48 12.48
CA GLN A 60 -11.33 0.63 11.16
C GLN A 60 -10.37 1.28 10.15
N THR A 61 -9.07 1.24 10.41
CA THR A 61 -8.09 1.84 9.50
C THR A 61 -7.02 0.82 9.19
N ILE A 62 -6.80 0.58 7.90
CA ILE A 62 -5.68 -0.20 7.39
C ILE A 62 -4.66 0.74 6.75
N SER A 63 -3.38 0.56 7.09
CA SER A 63 -2.26 1.30 6.50
C SER A 63 -1.41 0.37 5.66
N LEU A 64 -1.12 0.79 4.42
CA LEU A 64 -0.22 0.15 3.49
C LEU A 64 0.98 1.07 3.32
N ALA A 65 2.14 0.68 3.82
CA ALA A 65 3.37 1.46 3.74
C ALA A 65 4.49 0.68 3.02
N PHE A 66 5.22 1.33 2.13
CA PHE A 66 6.31 0.71 1.38
C PHE A 66 7.33 1.76 0.90
N ASP A 67 8.53 1.30 0.58
CA ASP A 67 9.55 2.13 -0.09
C ASP A 67 9.22 2.21 -1.59
N ALA A 68 9.21 3.43 -2.14
CA ALA A 68 8.98 3.67 -3.56
C ALA A 68 9.96 2.91 -4.47
N ALA A 69 11.22 2.75 -4.02
CA ALA A 69 12.27 2.02 -4.72
C ALA A 69 11.93 0.54 -4.94
N THR A 70 11.01 -0.02 -4.14
CA THR A 70 10.52 -1.41 -4.29
C THR A 70 9.84 -1.65 -5.65
N PHE A 71 9.25 -0.60 -6.22
CA PHE A 71 8.44 -0.70 -7.44
C PHE A 71 9.03 0.07 -8.63
N HIS A 72 9.93 1.02 -8.38
CA HIS A 72 10.56 1.87 -9.39
C HIS A 72 12.00 2.20 -8.97
N ASP A 73 13.00 1.73 -9.70
CA ASP A 73 14.43 1.85 -9.34
C ASP A 73 14.91 3.31 -9.24
N ASP A 74 14.29 4.21 -9.98
CA ASP A 74 14.56 5.63 -10.07
C ASP A 74 13.71 6.48 -9.10
N TRP A 75 12.97 5.82 -8.20
CA TRP A 75 12.20 6.47 -7.14
C TRP A 75 12.85 6.21 -5.77
N SER A 76 12.59 7.10 -4.81
CA SER A 76 13.01 6.89 -3.41
C SER A 76 12.04 7.54 -2.44
N GLY A 77 12.15 7.18 -1.15
CA GLY A 77 11.29 7.64 -0.07
C GLY A 77 10.10 6.71 0.15
N SER A 78 9.32 6.99 1.18
CA SER A 78 8.22 6.11 1.59
C SER A 78 6.86 6.64 1.15
N ILE A 79 5.99 5.71 0.77
CA ILE A 79 4.59 5.94 0.46
C ILE A 79 3.76 5.20 1.50
N GLU A 80 2.82 5.91 2.12
CA GLU A 80 1.83 5.34 3.03
C GLU A 80 0.42 5.67 2.54
N CYS A 81 -0.39 4.65 2.34
CA CYS A 81 -1.81 4.77 2.04
C CYS A 81 -2.64 4.25 3.20
N ARG A 82 -3.54 5.09 3.72
CA ARG A 82 -4.49 4.72 4.77
C ARG A 82 -5.88 4.65 4.19
N PHE A 83 -6.60 3.59 4.51
CA PHE A 83 -7.98 3.38 4.11
C PHE A 83 -8.82 3.17 5.35
N ASP A 84 -9.91 3.92 5.45
CA ASP A 84 -10.91 3.73 6.50
C ASP A 84 -11.97 2.74 6.00
N THR A 85 -12.12 1.63 6.73
CA THR A 85 -13.02 0.54 6.42
C THR A 85 -13.28 -0.31 7.67
N GLU A 86 -14.53 -0.74 7.86
CA GLU A 86 -14.90 -1.69 8.90
C GLU A 86 -14.24 -3.07 8.75
N HIS A 87 -13.75 -3.40 7.55
CA HIS A 87 -13.10 -4.67 7.24
C HIS A 87 -11.58 -4.69 7.44
N ALA A 88 -11.00 -3.65 8.05
CA ALA A 88 -9.55 -3.48 8.15
C ALA A 88 -8.83 -4.73 8.72
N ALA A 89 -9.33 -5.24 9.86
CA ALA A 89 -8.77 -6.42 10.51
C ALA A 89 -8.92 -7.70 9.67
N GLN A 90 -10.08 -7.88 9.03
CA GLN A 90 -10.33 -9.03 8.14
C GLN A 90 -9.39 -9.03 6.94
N ILE A 91 -9.14 -7.85 6.36
CA ILE A 91 -8.22 -7.67 5.23
C ILE A 91 -6.79 -8.05 5.64
N GLN A 92 -6.30 -7.53 6.76
CA GLN A 92 -4.95 -7.84 7.25
C GLN A 92 -4.78 -9.34 7.52
N ALA A 93 -5.73 -9.96 8.22
CA ALA A 93 -5.68 -11.39 8.52
C ALA A 93 -5.71 -12.25 7.24
N THR A 94 -6.54 -11.88 6.27
CA THR A 94 -6.62 -12.58 4.98
C THR A 94 -5.32 -12.45 4.19
N LEU A 95 -4.67 -11.29 4.23
CA LEU A 95 -3.40 -11.07 3.54
C LEU A 95 -2.26 -11.86 4.19
N ALA A 96 -2.17 -11.82 5.53
CA ALA A 96 -1.16 -12.55 6.29
C ALA A 96 -1.24 -14.07 6.05
N GLY A 97 -2.45 -14.63 5.94
CA GLY A 97 -2.64 -16.04 5.60
C GLY A 97 -2.34 -16.41 4.14
N ARG A 98 -2.06 -15.44 3.27
CA ARG A 98 -1.77 -15.63 1.83
C ARG A 98 -0.34 -15.29 1.46
N GLN A 99 0.43 -14.67 2.34
CA GLN A 99 1.85 -14.43 2.13
C GLN A 99 2.62 -15.75 2.36
N PRO A 100 3.50 -16.15 1.44
CA PRO A 100 4.41 -17.27 1.70
C PRO A 100 5.33 -16.93 2.88
N ALA A 101 5.60 -17.93 3.72
CA ALA A 101 6.45 -17.84 4.91
C ALA A 101 7.92 -17.55 4.56
#